data_AF-A0A2R5LQ75-F1
#
_entry.id   AF-A0A2R5LQ75-F1
#
_cell.length_a   1.000
_cell.length_b   1.000
_cell.length_c   1.000
_cell.angle_alpha   90.00
_cell.angle_beta   90.00
_cell.angle_gamma   90.00
#
_symmetry.space_group_name_H-M   'P 1'
#
loop_
_entity.id
_entity.type
_entity.pdbx_description
1 polymer ?
#
loop_
_entity_poly.entity_id
_entity_poly.type
_entity_poly.pdbx_seq_one_letter_code
_entity_poly.pdbx_strand_id
1 'polypeptide(L)'
;MGWEVLMGAVSLLALRPAWSCPSREFIYPCSCMQSVMGTHVMCSAVDSTSSLVVPFQYLRDYSVTRMLLTNLNLSAPGDLFWGLQMDTLKVVDSTFQL
;
A
#
# COMPACT_ATOMS: atom_id res chain seq x y z
N MET A 1 -20.40 -41.08 29.12
CA MET A 1 -19.84 -39.79 29.59
C MET A 1 -18.46 -39.62 28.94
N GLY A 2 -18.28 -39.20 27.69
CA GLY A 2 -19.18 -38.54 26.76
C GLY A 2 -18.98 -37.03 26.73
N TRP A 3 -17.77 -36.54 26.42
CA TRP A 3 -17.54 -35.21 25.81
C TRP A 3 -16.17 -35.16 25.12
N GLU A 4 -16.17 -35.58 23.86
CA GLU A 4 -15.17 -35.21 22.88
C GLU A 4 -15.39 -33.72 22.55
N VAL A 5 -14.45 -32.85 22.94
CA VAL A 5 -14.47 -31.45 22.50
C VAL A 5 -13.91 -31.41 21.09
N LEU A 6 -14.85 -31.42 20.16
CA LEU A 6 -14.67 -31.29 18.72
C LEU A 6 -13.71 -30.17 18.34
N MET A 7 -12.89 -30.51 17.34
CA MET A 7 -12.20 -29.64 16.42
C MET A 7 -13.03 -28.39 16.10
N GLY A 8 -12.53 -27.24 16.53
CA GLY A 8 -12.87 -25.95 15.97
C GLY A 8 -11.62 -25.39 15.32
N ALA A 9 -11.17 -25.99 14.21
CA ALA A 9 -10.32 -25.29 13.26
C ALA A 9 -11.15 -24.18 12.64
N VAL A 10 -11.36 -23.11 13.40
CA VAL A 10 -11.83 -21.84 12.88
C VAL A 10 -10.74 -21.43 11.92
N SER A 11 -11.00 -21.66 10.63
CA SER A 11 -10.20 -21.12 9.56
C SER A 11 -10.07 -19.63 9.84
N LEU A 12 -8.89 -19.24 10.34
CA LEU A 12 -8.36 -17.89 10.27
C LEU A 12 -8.13 -17.61 8.77
N LEU A 13 -9.21 -17.57 7.99
CA LEU A 13 -9.33 -16.61 6.93
C LEU A 13 -9.20 -15.28 7.65
N ALA A 14 -7.93 -14.85 7.78
CA ALA A 14 -7.57 -13.50 8.08
C ALA A 14 -8.24 -12.65 7.00
N LEU A 15 -9.49 -12.27 7.25
CA LEU A 15 -10.01 -11.00 6.80
C LEU A 15 -9.06 -9.99 7.44
N ARG A 16 -7.90 -9.79 6.81
CA ARG A 16 -7.08 -8.62 7.05
C ARG A 16 -8.07 -7.49 6.93
N PRO A 17 -8.37 -6.74 8.00
CA PRO A 17 -9.27 -5.63 7.85
C PRO A 17 -8.68 -4.81 6.71
N ALA A 18 -9.51 -4.40 5.73
CA ALA A 18 -9.09 -3.57 4.60
C ALA A 18 -8.49 -2.20 5.03
N TRP A 19 -8.27 -2.05 6.33
CA TRP A 19 -7.90 -0.89 7.13
C TRP A 19 -6.60 -1.15 7.91
N SER A 20 -5.79 -2.14 7.52
CA SER A 20 -4.46 -2.34 8.08
C SER A 20 -3.41 -2.02 7.04
N CYS A 21 -2.43 -1.20 7.41
CA CYS A 21 -1.27 -0.96 6.59
C CYS A 21 -0.53 -2.25 6.24
N PRO A 22 -0.07 -2.42 4.98
CA PRO A 22 0.82 -3.52 4.63
C PRO A 22 2.15 -3.41 5.38
N SER A 23 2.82 -4.55 5.57
CA SER A 23 4.15 -4.57 6.17
C SER A 23 5.13 -3.76 5.32
N ARG A 24 6.00 -3.00 5.98
CA ARG A 24 6.98 -2.10 5.33
C ARG A 24 7.89 -2.82 4.34
N GLU A 25 8.22 -4.09 4.58
CA GLU A 25 9.04 -4.91 3.69
C GLU A 25 8.43 -5.10 2.29
N PHE A 26 7.09 -5.10 2.16
CA PHE A 26 6.41 -5.26 0.87
C PHE A 26 6.21 -3.94 0.12
N ILE A 27 6.20 -2.83 0.85
CA ILE A 27 5.94 -1.51 0.27
C ILE A 27 7.16 -0.59 0.26
N TYR A 28 8.33 -1.05 0.68
CA TYR A 28 9.57 -0.26 0.60
C TYR A 28 9.86 0.16 -0.85
N PRO A 29 10.19 1.44 -1.14
CA PRO A 29 10.63 2.51 -0.23
C PRO A 29 9.50 3.35 0.40
N CYS A 30 8.24 2.95 0.23
CA CYS A 30 7.10 3.62 0.84
C CYS A 30 6.90 3.21 2.30
N SER A 31 6.18 4.05 3.02
CA SER A 31 5.67 3.81 4.37
C SER A 31 4.15 3.96 4.37
N CYS A 32 3.49 3.29 5.31
CA CYS A 32 2.05 3.36 5.48
C CYS A 32 1.72 3.74 6.92
N MET A 33 0.72 4.59 7.08
CA MET A 33 0.15 5.01 8.35
C MET A 33 -1.37 4.82 8.31
N GLN A 34 -1.91 4.15 9.33
CA GLN A 34 -3.35 4.09 9.54
C GLN A 34 -3.78 5.22 10.47
N SER A 35 -4.84 5.94 10.11
CA SER A 35 -5.46 6.96 10.95
C SER A 35 -6.98 6.83 10.97
N VAL A 36 -7.65 7.64 11.80
CA VAL A 36 -9.13 7.77 11.79
C VAL A 36 -9.68 8.28 10.46
N MET A 37 -8.83 8.94 9.65
CA MET A 37 -9.17 9.42 8.31
C MET A 37 -8.90 8.37 7.23
N GLY A 38 -8.44 7.17 7.60
CA GLY A 38 -8.14 6.08 6.68
C GLY A 38 -6.65 5.79 6.51
N THR A 39 -6.32 5.12 5.42
CA THR A 39 -4.98 4.58 5.11
C THR A 39 -4.17 5.60 4.32
N HIS A 40 -3.01 5.98 4.83
CA HIS A 40 -2.14 6.97 4.22
C HIS A 40 -0.82 6.31 3.82
N VAL A 41 -0.41 6.44 2.56
CA VAL A 41 0.85 5.92 2.05
C VAL A 41 1.76 7.09 1.69
N MET A 42 3.02 7.03 2.08
CA MET A 42 4.04 8.01 1.73
C MET A 42 5.24 7.33 1.11
N CYS A 43 5.58 7.71 -0.11
CA CYS A 43 6.80 7.29 -0.80
C CYS A 43 7.74 8.49 -0.93
N SER A 44 8.99 8.32 -0.54
CA SER A 44 9.98 9.40 -0.55
C SER A 44 11.35 8.93 -1.02
N ALA A 45 12.13 9.85 -1.62
CA ALA A 45 13.51 9.59 -2.05
C ALA A 45 13.61 8.41 -3.02
N VAL A 46 12.70 8.37 -3.99
CA VAL A 46 12.67 7.33 -5.02
C VAL A 46 13.38 7.86 -6.27
N ASP A 47 14.43 7.15 -6.65
CA ASP A 47 15.34 7.45 -7.76
C ASP A 47 15.02 6.63 -9.03
N SER A 48 14.18 5.61 -8.91
CA SER A 48 13.77 4.77 -10.04
C SER A 48 12.33 4.30 -9.93
N THR A 49 11.62 4.33 -11.05
CA THR A 49 10.26 3.79 -11.19
C THR A 49 10.20 2.29 -10.89
N SER A 50 11.27 1.53 -11.19
CA SER A 50 11.33 0.10 -10.88
C SER A 50 11.17 -0.19 -9.38
N SER A 51 11.59 0.74 -8.52
CA SER A 51 11.45 0.65 -7.06
C SER A 51 10.00 0.82 -6.59
N LEU A 52 9.09 1.30 -7.44
CA LEU A 52 7.67 1.48 -7.14
C LEU A 52 6.78 0.37 -7.69
N VAL A 53 7.25 -0.42 -8.66
CA VAL A 53 6.44 -1.44 -9.33
C VAL A 53 5.88 -2.45 -8.33
N VAL A 54 6.75 -3.07 -7.51
CA VAL A 54 6.34 -4.08 -6.54
C VAL A 54 5.48 -3.48 -5.42
N PRO A 55 5.88 -2.36 -4.77
CA PRO A 55 5.04 -1.70 -3.77
C PRO A 55 3.65 -1.35 -4.31
N PHE A 56 3.56 -0.82 -5.52
CA PHE A 56 2.29 -0.41 -6.10
C PHE A 56 1.43 -1.61 -6.45
N GLN A 57 2.01 -2.70 -6.97
CA GLN A 57 1.29 -3.96 -7.15
C GLN A 57 0.67 -4.45 -5.84
N TYR A 58 1.42 -4.42 -4.74
CA TYR A 58 0.89 -4.77 -3.41
C TYR A 58 -0.22 -3.82 -2.95
N LEU A 59 -0.07 -2.51 -3.19
CA LEU A 59 -1.03 -1.50 -2.79
C LEU A 59 -2.34 -1.55 -3.58
N ARG A 60 -2.42 -2.25 -4.72
CA ARG A 60 -3.67 -2.44 -5.47
C ARG A 60 -4.75 -3.21 -4.69
N ASP A 61 -4.32 -4.07 -3.77
CA ASP A 61 -5.21 -4.82 -2.89
C ASP A 61 -5.66 -4.01 -1.66
N TYR A 62 -5.20 -2.76 -1.52
CA TYR A 62 -5.51 -1.89 -0.40
C TYR A 62 -6.29 -0.65 -0.86
N SER A 63 -7.25 -0.23 -0.04
CA SER A 63 -7.93 1.05 -0.21
C SER A 63 -7.10 2.15 0.44
N VAL A 64 -6.37 2.92 -0.36
CA VAL A 64 -5.47 3.98 0.10
C VAL A 64 -6.17 5.32 0.04
N THR A 65 -6.59 5.87 1.18
CA THR A 65 -7.25 7.18 1.21
C THR A 65 -6.34 8.28 0.66
N ARG A 66 -5.07 8.30 1.06
CA ARG A 66 -4.12 9.33 0.60
C ARG A 66 -2.76 8.75 0.26
N MET A 67 -2.26 9.07 -0.93
CA MET A 67 -0.89 8.78 -1.33
C MET A 67 -0.09 10.08 -1.45
N LEU A 68 1.02 10.17 -0.72
CA LEU A 68 1.98 11.26 -0.79
C LEU A 68 3.25 10.77 -1.48
N LEU A 69 3.58 11.41 -2.59
CA LEU A 69 4.84 11.24 -3.29
C LEU A 69 5.68 12.48 -3.06
N THR A 70 6.86 12.31 -2.48
CA THR A 70 7.75 13.43 -2.20
C THR A 70 9.18 13.13 -2.61
N ASN A 71 9.91 14.13 -3.12
CA ASN A 71 11.31 13.96 -3.50
C ASN A 71 11.49 12.76 -4.47
N LEU A 72 10.62 12.67 -5.48
CA LEU A 72 10.80 11.70 -6.56
C LEU A 72 11.62 12.34 -7.67
N ASN A 73 12.60 11.61 -8.17
CA ASN A 73 13.36 12.00 -9.36
C ASN A 73 13.38 10.82 -10.33
N LEU A 74 12.26 10.63 -11.03
CA LEU A 74 12.05 9.44 -11.86
C LEU A 74 11.22 9.74 -13.11
N SER A 75 11.40 8.91 -14.12
CA SER A 75 10.54 8.89 -15.30
C SER A 75 9.32 8.02 -15.02
N ALA A 76 8.18 8.64 -14.72
CA ALA A 76 6.96 7.92 -14.41
C ALA A 76 6.24 7.56 -15.71
N PRO A 77 6.11 6.27 -16.06
CA PRO A 77 5.29 5.87 -17.18
C PRO A 77 3.82 6.18 -16.84
N GLY A 78 3.01 6.50 -17.86
CA GLY A 78 1.64 6.97 -17.66
C GLY A 78 0.72 5.96 -16.93
N ASP A 79 1.12 4.70 -16.86
CA ASP A 79 0.44 3.59 -16.21
C ASP A 79 0.94 3.29 -14.79
N LEU A 80 1.88 4.08 -14.25
CA LEU A 80 2.47 3.83 -12.94
C LEU A 80 1.42 3.67 -11.83
N PHE A 81 0.36 4.48 -11.86
CA PHE A 81 -0.70 4.46 -10.84
C PHE A 81 -1.88 3.54 -11.18
N TRP A 82 -1.77 2.75 -12.24
CA TRP A 82 -2.88 1.99 -12.77
C TRP A 82 -3.42 0.96 -11.78
N GLY A 83 -4.73 1.03 -11.50
CA GLY A 83 -5.42 0.07 -10.65
C GLY A 83 -5.17 0.25 -9.14
N LEU A 84 -4.47 1.31 -8.73
CA LEU A 84 -4.42 1.72 -7.33
C LEU A 84 -5.77 2.31 -6.93
N GLN A 85 -6.35 1.79 -5.84
CA GLN A 85 -7.58 2.33 -5.27
C GLN A 85 -7.21 3.47 -4.32
N MET A 86 -7.22 4.71 -4.82
CA MET A 86 -6.92 5.89 -4.02
C MET A 86 -7.85 7.07 -4.21
N ASP A 87 -8.15 7.77 -3.11
CA ASP A 87 -9.03 8.95 -3.15
C ASP A 87 -8.24 10.23 -3.45
N THR A 88 -6.99 10.31 -3.00
CA THR A 88 -6.16 11.51 -3.19
C THR A 88 -4.71 11.15 -3.44
N LEU A 89 -4.17 11.67 -4.54
CA LEU A 89 -2.73 11.69 -4.83
C LEU A 89 -2.19 13.10 -4.61
N LYS A 90 -1.17 13.23 -3.76
CA LYS A 90 -0.42 14.47 -3.57
C LYS A 90 1.02 14.25 -3.99
N VAL A 91 1.51 15.07 -4.91
CA VAL A 91 2.91 15.06 -5.31
C VAL A 91 3.56 16.38 -4.91
N VAL A 92 4.70 16.30 -4.24
CA VAL A 92 5.44 17.44 -3.69
C VAL A 92 6.93 17.28 -4.01
N ASP A 93 7.63 18.37 -4.30
CA ASP A 93 9.09 18.39 -4.48
C ASP A 93 9.62 17.28 -5.40
N SER A 94 8.88 16.97 -6.48
CA SER A 94 9.18 15.85 -7.37
C SER A 94 9.37 16.30 -8.80
N THR A 95 10.33 15.71 -9.49
CA THR A 95 10.63 15.95 -10.91
C THR A 95 10.20 14.73 -11.71
N PHE A 96 9.22 14.90 -12.60
CA PHE A 96 8.80 13.86 -13.54
C PHE A 96 9.37 14.16 -14.92
N GLN A 97 10.08 13.18 -15.48
CA GLN A 97 10.53 13.22 -16.86
C GLN A 97 9.61 12.31 -17.68
N LEU A 98 8.76 12.94 -18.52
CA LEU A 98 7.88 12.26 -19.48
C LEU A 98 8.68 11.76 -20.69
#